data_AF-A0A2M7EE59-F1
#
_entry.id   AF-A0A2M7EE59-F1
#
_cell.length_a   1.000
_cell.length_b   1.000
_cell.length_c   1.000
_cell.angle_alpha   90.00
_cell.angle_beta   90.00
_cell.angle_gamma   90.00
#
_symmetry.space_group_name_H-M   'P 1'
#
loop_
_entity.id
_entity.type
_entity.pdbx_description
1 polymer ?
#
loop_
_entity_poly.entity_id
_entity_poly.type
_entity_poly.pdbx_seq_one_letter_code
_entity_poly.pdbx_strand_id
1 'polypeptide(L)'
;MKKVFLMVCFGVMFASVSFAAHPLITDDTGTQGKGKFQLEVNGEYGHDKDDGVTTKTTQAAAALSYGVTEPVDIVLGIPYQYIRTKD
;
A
#
# COMPACT_ATOMS: atom_id res chain seq x y z
N MET A 1 -26.14 25.23 -0.84
CA MET A 1 -25.45 24.23 0.01
C MET A 1 -25.98 22.81 -0.20
N LYS A 2 -27.26 22.50 0.03
CA LYS A 2 -27.84 21.15 -0.21
C LYS A 2 -27.65 20.59 -1.64
N LYS A 3 -27.83 21.42 -2.68
CA LYS A 3 -27.65 20.99 -4.08
C LYS A 3 -26.20 20.64 -4.42
N VAL A 4 -25.25 21.38 -3.85
CA VAL A 4 -23.81 21.13 -4.02
C VAL A 4 -23.42 19.83 -3.31
N PHE A 5 -23.91 19.63 -2.09
CA PHE A 5 -23.71 18.37 -1.35
C PHE A 5 -24.24 17.16 -2.12
N LEU A 6 -25.45 17.25 -2.67
CA LEU A 6 -26.06 16.16 -3.45
C LEU A 6 -25.25 15.86 -4.72
N MET A 7 -24.75 16.90 -5.40
CA MET A 7 -23.96 16.75 -6.62
C MET A 7 -22.58 16.12 -6.34
N VAL A 8 -21.96 16.46 -5.21
CA VAL A 8 -20.71 15.83 -4.75
C VAL A 8 -20.95 14.35 -4.42
N CYS A 9 -21.99 14.02 -3.64
CA CYS A 9 -22.32 12.63 -3.35
C CYS A 9 -22.61 11.82 -4.62
N PHE A 10 -23.34 12.39 -5.58
CA PHE A 10 -23.63 11.75 -6.85
C PHE A 10 -22.35 11.51 -7.67
N GLY A 11 -21.42 12.48 -7.70
CA GLY A 11 -20.14 12.34 -8.41
C GLY A 11 -19.24 11.23 -7.84
N VAL A 12 -19.20 11.07 -6.51
CA VAL A 12 -18.41 10.00 -5.85
C VAL A 12 -18.92 8.60 -6.22
N MET A 13 -20.21 8.45 -6.52
CA MET A 13 -20.78 7.15 -6.94
C MET A 13 -20.32 6.69 -8.33
N PHE A 14 -19.79 7.60 -9.17
CA PHE A 14 -19.26 7.26 -10.50
C PHE A 14 -17.72 7.13 -10.51
N ALA A 15 -17.06 7.25 -9.36
CA ALA A 15 -15.63 7.01 -9.28
C ALA A 15 -15.33 5.51 -9.49
N SER A 16 -14.57 5.19 -10.54
CA SER A 16 -14.05 3.83 -10.75
C SER A 16 -12.87 3.55 -9.81
N VAL A 17 -12.76 2.31 -9.36
CA VAL A 17 -11.59 1.86 -8.60
C VAL A 17 -10.41 1.76 -9.57
N SER A 18 -9.42 2.64 -9.41
CA SER A 18 -8.15 2.58 -10.14
C SER A 18 -7.09 1.91 -9.27
N PHE A 19 -6.42 0.89 -9.81
CA PHE A 19 -5.30 0.23 -9.14
C PHE A 19 -4.00 0.90 -9.59
N ALA A 20 -3.43 1.73 -8.74
CA ALA A 20 -2.07 2.23 -8.93
C ALA A 20 -1.07 1.20 -8.39
N ALA A 21 0.10 1.12 -9.02
CA ALA A 21 1.23 0.39 -8.43
C ALA A 21 1.62 1.02 -7.09
N HIS A 22 2.28 0.25 -6.23
CA HIS A 22 2.83 0.79 -4.98
C HIS A 22 3.67 2.03 -5.30
N PRO A 23 3.45 3.18 -4.60
CA PRO A 23 4.34 4.33 -4.74
C PRO A 23 5.77 3.86 -4.55
N LEU A 24 6.64 4.21 -5.50
CA LEU A 24 8.05 3.83 -5.40
C LEU A 24 8.63 4.48 -4.14
N ILE A 25 9.48 3.71 -3.43
CA ILE A 25 10.24 4.09 -2.21
C ILE A 25 10.84 5.51 -2.23
N THR A 26 10.99 6.11 -3.40
CA THR A 26 11.38 7.50 -3.64
C THR A 26 10.52 8.60 -2.99
N ASP A 27 9.33 8.30 -2.42
CA ASP A 27 8.54 9.27 -1.64
C ASP A 27 8.83 9.19 -0.11
N ASP A 28 9.73 8.30 0.32
CA ASP A 28 10.17 8.25 1.71
C ASP A 28 11.10 9.41 2.06
N THR A 29 10.96 9.88 3.30
CA THR A 29 11.63 11.06 3.87
C THR A 29 13.15 10.94 4.04
N GLY A 30 13.78 9.91 3.46
CA GLY A 30 15.16 9.50 3.72
C GLY A 30 15.32 8.89 5.12
N THR A 31 14.84 9.61 6.13
CA THR A 31 14.67 9.19 7.52
C THR A 31 13.45 9.91 8.11
N GLN A 32 12.74 9.25 9.02
CA GLN A 32 11.58 9.85 9.69
C GLN A 32 11.97 11.12 10.46
N GLY A 33 13.19 11.17 11.00
CA GLY A 33 13.68 12.26 11.84
C GLY A 33 13.36 12.04 13.32
N LYS A 34 14.11 12.68 14.21
CA LYS A 34 14.11 12.33 15.63
C LYS A 34 12.72 12.44 16.28
N GLY A 35 12.26 11.35 16.87
CA GLY A 35 10.99 11.26 17.61
C GLY A 35 9.74 11.13 16.73
N LYS A 36 9.89 11.07 15.41
CA LYS A 36 8.78 10.88 14.47
C LYS A 36 8.54 9.40 14.19
N PHE A 37 7.32 9.06 13.81
CA PHE A 37 6.96 7.71 13.42
C PHE A 37 6.11 7.71 12.16
N GLN A 38 6.20 6.60 11.42
CA GLN A 38 5.40 6.32 10.24
C GLN A 38 4.83 4.90 10.38
N LEU A 39 3.54 4.77 10.10
CA LEU A 39 2.88 3.48 9.95
C LEU A 39 2.50 3.34 8.48
N GLU A 40 3.07 2.35 7.82
CA GLU A 40 2.71 1.95 6.47
C GLU A 40 1.91 0.65 6.53
N VAL A 41 0.81 0.60 5.78
CA VAL A 41 0.05 -0.62 5.55
C VAL A 41 -0.17 -0.74 4.04
N ASN A 42 0.34 -1.81 3.45
CA ASN A 42 0.26 -2.06 2.03
C ASN A 42 -0.37 -3.43 1.74
N GLY A 43 -0.87 -3.57 0.52
CA GLY A 43 -1.44 -4.81 0.04
C GLY A 43 -1.24 -4.94 -1.47
N GLU A 44 -0.88 -6.14 -1.91
CA GLU A 44 -0.57 -6.44 -3.30
C GLU A 44 -1.39 -7.64 -3.78
N TYR A 45 -1.91 -7.54 -5.00
CA TYR A 45 -2.51 -8.65 -5.71
C TYR A 45 -1.74 -8.87 -7.01
N GLY A 46 -1.01 -9.99 -7.07
CA GLY A 46 -0.21 -10.41 -8.21
C GLY A 46 -0.87 -11.56 -8.98
N HIS A 47 -0.71 -11.54 -10.30
CA HIS A 47 -1.09 -12.65 -11.17
C HIS A 47 0.02 -12.88 -12.18
N ASP A 48 0.55 -14.10 -12.21
CA ASP A 48 1.60 -14.51 -13.12
C ASP A 48 1.17 -15.78 -13.86
N LYS A 49 1.57 -15.89 -15.12
CA LYS A 49 1.27 -17.05 -15.96
C LYS A 49 2.55 -17.46 -16.69
N ASP A 50 3.07 -18.61 -16.30
CA ASP A 50 4.30 -19.18 -16.84
C ASP A 50 4.11 -20.66 -17.17
N ASP A 51 4.57 -21.10 -18.33
CA ASP A 51 4.45 -22.48 -18.83
C ASP A 51 3.08 -23.16 -18.64
N GLY A 52 2.00 -22.40 -18.80
CA GLY A 52 0.61 -22.86 -18.64
C GLY A 52 0.09 -22.83 -17.21
N VAL A 53 0.98 -22.72 -16.23
CA VAL A 53 0.67 -22.62 -14.81
C VAL A 53 0.32 -21.18 -14.45
N THR A 54 -0.78 -21.01 -13.74
CA THR A 54 -1.26 -19.72 -13.26
C THR A 54 -0.99 -19.58 -11.77
N THR A 55 -0.18 -18.59 -11.40
CA THR A 55 0.10 -18.23 -10.01
C THR A 55 -0.65 -16.96 -9.63
N LYS A 56 -1.38 -17.02 -8.51
CA LYS A 56 -2.01 -15.86 -7.88
C LYS A 56 -1.34 -15.61 -6.54
N THR A 57 -0.89 -14.38 -6.34
CA THR A 57 -0.23 -13.94 -5.11
C THR A 57 -1.07 -12.85 -4.47
N THR A 58 -1.25 -12.94 -3.17
CA THR A 58 -1.87 -11.90 -2.34
C THR A 58 -0.93 -11.60 -1.19
N GLN A 59 -0.52 -10.35 -1.07
CA GLN A 59 0.35 -9.89 -0.01
C GLN A 59 -0.34 -8.80 0.80
N ALA A 60 -0.05 -8.77 2.09
CA ALA A 60 -0.37 -7.67 2.98
C ALA A 60 0.85 -7.45 3.87
N ALA A 61 1.31 -6.22 4.01
CA ALA A 61 2.38 -5.90 4.94
C ALA A 61 2.04 -4.66 5.75
N ALA A 62 2.52 -4.66 6.99
CA ALA A 62 2.55 -3.48 7.83
C ALA A 62 3.99 -3.17 8.22
N ALA A 63 4.39 -1.90 8.18
CA ALA A 63 5.68 -1.45 8.66
C ALA A 63 5.50 -0.27 9.62
N LEU A 64 6.15 -0.35 10.78
CA LEU A 64 6.24 0.74 11.75
C LEU A 64 7.67 1.24 11.81
N SER A 65 7.88 2.49 11.42
CA SER A 65 9.17 3.18 11.45
C SER A 65 9.18 4.20 12.59
N TYR A 66 10.27 4.29 13.33
CA TYR A 66 10.48 5.29 14.38
C TYR A 66 11.89 5.88 14.31
N GLY A 67 11.98 7.21 14.20
CA GLY A 67 13.25 7.93 14.17
C GLY A 67 13.87 8.08 15.56
N VAL A 68 14.94 7.35 15.84
CA VAL A 68 15.67 7.40 17.11
C VAL A 68 16.57 8.64 17.19
N THR A 69 17.18 9.01 16.06
CA THR A 69 17.95 10.25 15.88
C THR A 69 17.59 10.88 14.53
N GLU A 70 18.12 12.06 14.22
CA GLU A 70 17.83 12.67 12.92
C GLU A 70 18.18 11.76 11.72
N PRO A 71 19.34 11.07 11.68
CA PRO A 71 19.67 10.18 10.57
C PRO A 71 19.42 8.67 10.82
N VAL A 72 18.80 8.27 11.93
CA VAL A 72 18.65 6.83 12.27
C VAL A 72 17.22 6.50 12.65
N ASP A 73 16.66 5.53 11.94
CA ASP A 73 15.35 4.96 12.19
C ASP A 73 15.45 3.48 12.61
N ILE A 74 14.48 3.02 13.39
CA ILE A 74 14.19 1.61 13.62
C ILE A 74 12.88 1.29 12.89
N VAL A 75 12.89 0.21 12.11
CA VAL A 75 11.72 -0.23 11.34
C VAL A 75 11.35 -1.65 11.74
N LEU A 76 10.08 -1.86 12.05
CA LEU A 76 9.47 -3.16 12.34
C LEU A 76 8.46 -3.51 11.26
N GLY A 77 8.77 -4.54 10.47
CA GLY A 77 7.91 -5.01 9.39
C GLY A 77 7.22 -6.33 9.74
N ILE A 78 5.94 -6.46 9.36
CA ILE A 78 5.12 -7.67 9.47
C ILE A 78 4.54 -7.95 8.08
N PRO A 79 5.26 -8.71 7.23
CA PRO A 79 4.75 -9.14 5.94
C PRO A 79 3.95 -10.45 6.06
N TYR A 80 2.88 -10.55 5.29
CA TYR A 80 2.09 -11.75 5.08
C TYR A 80 1.87 -11.97 3.58
N GLN A 81 2.18 -13.16 3.09
CA GLN A 81 2.01 -13.52 1.69
C GLN A 81 1.32 -14.87 1.56
N TYR A 82 0.33 -14.90 0.67
CA TYR A 82 -0.45 -16.07 0.31
C TYR A 82 -0.33 -16.31 -1.19
N ILE A 83 0.04 -17.53 -1.58
CA ILE A 83 0.26 -17.92 -2.98
C ILE A 83 -0.64 -19.09 -3.32
N ARG A 84 -1.29 -19.04 -4.48
CA ARG A 84 -2.08 -20.14 -5.03
C ARG A 84 -1.71 -20.40 -6.48
N THR A 85 -1.39 -21.64 -6.77
CA THR A 85 -1.05 -22.11 -8.12
C THR A 85 -2.20 -22.94 -8.69
N LYS A 86 -2.42 -22.83 -10.01
CA LYS A 86 -3.35 -23.65 -10.79
C LYS A 86 -2.69 -24.08 -12.09
N ASP A 87 -2.76 -25.38 -12.38
CA ASP A 87 -2.34 -25.96 -13.66
C ASP A 87 -3.46 -25.89 -14.71
#